data_AF-A0A428REQ4-F1
#
_entry.id   AF-A0A428REQ4-F1
#
_cell.length_a   1.000
_cell.length_b   1.000
_cell.length_c   1.000
_cell.angle_alpha   90.00
_cell.angle_beta   90.00
_cell.angle_gamma   90.00
#
_symmetry.space_group_name_H-M   'P 1'
#
loop_
_entity.id
_entity.type
_entity.pdbx_description
1 polymer ?
#
loop_
_entity_poly.entity_id
_entity_poly.type
_entity_poly.pdbx_seq_one_letter_code
_entity_poly.pdbx_strand_id
1 'polypeptide(L)'
;MAGDSSHRGRDDRGNRKRPANDEPQDDLPQPYNAKELQPAKRRALSPSDQPRKQKRPGARARISEAEREAIRQRQIERERQAAAQQAAEEEQSRIRGINDVVRQHYNNVPERGRDWRTRDSKIKGLRVFNNWIKSCIIQRYSPDEDHTPGSREAGRSSGKELLVLDMGCGKGGDLNKWQQAPQPIQLYVGLDPADVSIDQARERYRALSGRGGRGGRGGHRRPPARLFDARFHVKDCFGESIENLDIIQQVGFDPSPMNRRGFDVVSMMFSMHYAFESEKNARNMLRNVAGALKKGGRFIGCIPNSDVLGERVRKFNEEAAAKREAKEKAEKENEADGSATPPAAEPEDGELEEGEAEPTAEWGNSIYRVRFPGKTPDDGVFRPAFGWKYNFFLDEAVEEVPEYVVPWEAFRALADDYNLELQFHRTFPEIWEAEKDDADLGPLSERMGVRERGGGPLLVSDEEMEAASFYIGFCFYKV
;
A
#
# COMPACT_ATOMS: atom_id res chain seq x y z
N MET A 1 -21.44 35.62 60.58
CA MET A 1 -21.37 35.12 59.20
C MET A 1 -22.44 34.06 59.01
N ALA A 2 -23.64 34.49 58.65
CA ALA A 2 -24.77 33.64 58.25
C ALA A 2 -25.85 34.61 57.73
N GLY A 3 -26.43 34.28 56.58
CA GLY A 3 -27.61 34.95 56.07
C GLY A 3 -27.74 34.75 54.56
N ASP A 4 -28.91 34.55 54.00
CA ASP A 4 -30.17 34.06 54.54
C ASP A 4 -30.95 33.58 53.31
N SER A 5 -31.83 32.65 53.59
CA SER A 5 -32.75 31.93 52.75
C SER A 5 -33.74 32.79 51.94
N SER A 6 -33.98 32.28 50.73
CA SER A 6 -35.19 32.31 49.91
C SER A 6 -36.48 32.85 50.53
N HIS A 7 -37.15 33.76 49.79
CA HIS A 7 -38.57 34.04 49.93
C HIS A 7 -39.39 33.41 48.79
N ARG A 8 -40.52 32.83 49.19
CA ARG A 8 -41.51 32.08 48.41
C ARG A 8 -42.47 33.02 47.66
N GLY A 9 -43.10 32.50 46.61
CA GLY A 9 -44.34 33.05 46.06
C GLY A 9 -44.92 32.18 44.95
N ARG A 10 -45.80 31.24 45.32
CA ARG A 10 -46.74 30.54 44.42
C ARG A 10 -48.02 31.39 44.29
N ASP A 11 -48.63 31.42 43.11
CA ASP A 11 -49.97 30.83 42.85
C ASP A 11 -50.61 31.35 41.54
N ASP A 12 -50.77 30.41 40.59
CA ASP A 12 -52.04 29.86 40.11
C ASP A 12 -53.05 30.67 39.24
N ARG A 13 -53.50 29.95 38.20
CA ARG A 13 -54.76 30.01 37.39
C ARG A 13 -54.89 30.91 36.15
N GLY A 14 -55.22 30.25 35.02
CA GLY A 14 -55.90 30.90 33.90
C GLY A 14 -55.96 30.12 32.57
N ASN A 15 -56.80 29.09 32.49
CA ASN A 15 -57.11 28.28 31.31
C ASN A 15 -57.78 29.07 30.15
N ARG A 16 -57.36 28.91 28.87
CA ARG A 16 -58.22 28.73 27.67
C ARG A 16 -57.46 28.60 26.31
N LYS A 17 -57.58 27.40 25.71
CA LYS A 17 -57.85 26.99 24.29
C LYS A 17 -57.18 27.70 23.06
N ARG A 18 -56.31 26.93 22.37
CA ARG A 18 -56.18 26.55 20.90
C ARG A 18 -56.23 27.61 19.76
N PRO A 19 -55.69 27.34 18.53
CA PRO A 19 -54.94 26.15 18.04
C PRO A 19 -53.64 26.41 17.19
N ALA A 20 -52.82 25.35 17.13
CA ALA A 20 -51.96 24.78 16.08
C ALA A 20 -51.32 25.64 14.96
N ASN A 21 -50.00 25.47 14.78
CA ASN A 21 -49.39 25.07 13.50
C ASN A 21 -48.01 24.41 13.73
N ASP A 22 -47.85 23.22 13.13
CA ASP A 22 -46.73 22.29 13.28
C ASP A 22 -45.52 22.62 12.38
N GLU A 23 -44.35 22.22 12.86
CA GLU A 23 -43.10 22.08 12.10
C GLU A 23 -43.14 20.88 11.13
N PRO A 24 -42.36 20.88 10.05
CA PRO A 24 -42.37 19.82 9.05
C PRO A 24 -41.44 18.67 9.45
N GLN A 25 -42.01 17.47 9.58
CA GLN A 25 -41.32 16.21 9.76
C GLN A 25 -41.25 15.47 8.41
N ASP A 26 -40.03 15.19 7.94
CA ASP A 26 -39.71 14.42 6.74
C ASP A 26 -40.11 12.95 6.93
N ASP A 27 -41.19 12.53 6.27
CA ASP A 27 -41.72 11.18 6.28
C ASP A 27 -41.17 10.34 5.11
N LEU A 28 -40.83 9.09 5.42
CA LEU A 28 -40.42 8.03 4.50
C LEU A 28 -41.46 7.76 3.39
N PRO A 29 -41.07 7.26 2.20
CA PRO A 29 -41.99 7.06 1.09
C PRO A 29 -43.06 5.99 1.40
N GLN A 30 -44.34 6.37 1.32
CA GLN A 30 -45.47 5.45 1.45
C GLN A 30 -45.65 4.57 0.19
N PRO A 31 -46.24 3.36 0.34
CA PRO A 31 -46.46 2.44 -0.78
C PRO A 31 -47.53 2.95 -1.75
N TYR A 32 -47.22 2.82 -3.04
CA TYR A 32 -48.01 3.23 -4.20
C TYR A 32 -49.44 2.63 -4.21
N ASN A 33 -50.47 3.48 -4.15
CA ASN A 33 -51.87 3.05 -4.16
C ASN A 33 -52.47 3.09 -5.58
N ALA A 34 -52.48 1.94 -6.26
CA ALA A 34 -52.92 1.81 -7.66
C ALA A 34 -54.45 1.97 -7.90
N LYS A 35 -55.24 2.34 -6.88
CA LYS A 35 -56.71 2.45 -6.98
C LYS A 35 -57.26 3.86 -7.29
N GLU A 36 -56.41 4.88 -7.40
CA GLU A 36 -56.85 6.27 -7.66
C GLU A 36 -56.66 6.75 -9.12
N LEU A 37 -56.32 5.86 -10.06
CA LEU A 37 -56.24 6.22 -11.48
C LEU A 37 -57.64 6.41 -12.08
N GLN A 38 -58.00 7.67 -12.38
CA GLN A 38 -59.22 8.00 -13.10
C GLN A 38 -59.23 7.36 -14.51
N PRO A 39 -60.36 6.80 -14.97
CA PRO A 39 -60.44 6.24 -16.31
C PRO A 39 -60.36 7.35 -17.37
N ALA A 40 -59.50 7.14 -18.37
CA ALA A 40 -59.30 8.07 -19.48
C ALA A 40 -60.62 8.33 -20.24
N LYS A 41 -60.99 9.61 -20.38
CA LYS A 41 -62.15 10.07 -21.17
C LYS A 41 -62.02 9.57 -22.61
N ARG A 42 -62.90 8.64 -23.02
CA ARG A 42 -63.08 8.23 -24.41
C ARG A 42 -63.53 9.42 -25.24
N ARG A 43 -62.71 9.85 -26.20
CA ARG A 43 -63.13 10.82 -27.24
C ARG A 43 -64.18 10.18 -28.14
N ALA A 44 -65.26 10.92 -28.40
CA ALA A 44 -66.33 10.54 -29.30
C ALA A 44 -65.82 10.40 -30.75
N LEU A 45 -66.22 9.32 -31.43
CA LEU A 45 -66.04 9.14 -32.87
C LEU A 45 -66.95 10.12 -33.61
N SER A 46 -66.36 10.92 -34.49
CA SER A 46 -67.11 11.71 -35.47
C SER A 46 -67.26 10.89 -36.77
N PRO A 47 -68.46 10.79 -37.37
CA PRO A 47 -68.67 10.02 -38.59
C PRO A 47 -68.39 10.90 -39.82
N SER A 48 -67.39 10.53 -40.61
CA SER A 48 -67.16 11.10 -41.93
C SER A 48 -66.46 10.07 -42.82
N ASP A 49 -67.27 9.35 -43.60
CA ASP A 49 -66.86 8.55 -44.75
C ASP A 49 -66.28 9.44 -45.85
N GLN A 50 -64.98 9.68 -45.79
CA GLN A 50 -64.21 10.02 -46.99
C GLN A 50 -62.89 9.24 -47.01
N PRO A 51 -62.63 8.43 -48.06
CA PRO A 51 -61.37 7.71 -48.16
C PRO A 51 -60.23 8.72 -48.35
N ARG A 52 -59.40 8.89 -47.30
CA ARG A 52 -58.15 9.64 -47.40
C ARG A 52 -57.30 8.99 -48.49
N LYS A 53 -57.09 9.71 -49.59
CA LYS A 53 -56.12 9.33 -50.63
C LYS A 53 -54.77 9.03 -49.97
N GLN A 54 -54.34 7.78 -50.03
CA GLN A 54 -52.99 7.39 -49.63
C GLN A 54 -52.01 8.22 -50.45
N LYS A 55 -51.22 9.06 -49.77
CA LYS A 55 -50.09 9.74 -50.40
C LYS A 55 -49.15 8.63 -50.89
N ARG A 56 -48.92 8.62 -52.21
CA ARG A 56 -47.89 7.78 -52.83
C ARG A 56 -46.56 7.97 -52.09
N PRO A 57 -45.78 6.90 -51.83
CA PRO A 57 -44.50 7.01 -51.16
C PRO A 57 -43.52 7.76 -52.08
N GLY A 58 -43.48 9.07 -51.92
CA GLY A 58 -42.52 9.94 -52.59
C GLY A 58 -41.13 9.67 -52.03
N ALA A 59 -40.24 9.22 -52.91
CA ALA A 59 -38.79 9.32 -52.84
C ALA A 59 -38.17 9.15 -51.45
N ARG A 60 -37.79 7.90 -51.16
CA ARG A 60 -36.67 7.46 -50.32
C ARG A 60 -36.02 8.58 -49.48
N ALA A 61 -36.19 8.53 -48.16
CA ALA A 61 -35.12 8.92 -47.25
C ALA A 61 -33.94 7.98 -47.52
N ARG A 62 -33.14 8.28 -48.55
CA ARG A 62 -31.85 7.65 -48.74
C ARG A 62 -30.97 8.26 -47.66
N ILE A 63 -30.96 7.64 -46.49
CA ILE A 63 -29.85 7.78 -45.55
C ILE A 63 -28.61 7.59 -46.41
N SER A 64 -27.80 8.64 -46.54
CA SER A 64 -26.64 8.60 -47.42
C SER A 64 -25.69 7.49 -46.95
N GLU A 65 -24.88 6.92 -47.84
CA GLU A 65 -23.87 5.93 -47.42
C GLU A 65 -23.01 6.47 -46.28
N ALA A 66 -22.64 7.76 -46.34
CA ALA A 66 -21.92 8.47 -45.28
C ALA A 66 -22.65 8.50 -43.93
N GLU A 67 -23.98 8.66 -43.93
CA GLU A 67 -24.78 8.73 -42.70
C GLU A 67 -25.01 7.33 -42.08
N ARG A 68 -25.08 6.28 -42.90
CA ARG A 68 -25.05 4.87 -42.41
C ARG A 68 -23.70 4.50 -41.82
N GLU A 69 -22.62 4.95 -42.45
CA GLU A 69 -21.25 4.68 -42.00
C GLU A 69 -20.95 5.40 -40.68
N ALA A 70 -21.41 6.66 -40.53
CA ALA A 70 -21.30 7.41 -39.28
C ALA A 70 -22.08 6.78 -38.11
N ILE A 71 -23.26 6.22 -38.36
CA ILE A 71 -24.04 5.49 -37.33
C ILE A 71 -23.30 4.21 -36.92
N ARG A 72 -22.77 3.45 -37.88
CA ARG A 72 -21.98 2.23 -37.61
C ARG A 72 -20.70 2.55 -36.83
N GLN A 73 -19.98 3.61 -37.17
CA GLN A 73 -18.79 4.04 -36.41
C GLN A 73 -19.12 4.41 -34.96
N ARG A 74 -20.20 5.17 -34.71
CA ARG A 74 -20.65 5.50 -33.34
C ARG A 74 -21.12 4.28 -32.54
N GLN A 75 -21.57 3.22 -33.23
CA GLN A 75 -22.00 1.98 -32.59
C GLN A 75 -20.78 1.15 -32.21
N ILE A 76 -19.80 1.01 -33.11
CA ILE A 76 -18.51 0.38 -32.84
C ILE A 76 -17.75 1.12 -31.73
N GLU A 77 -17.77 2.45 -31.71
CA GLU A 77 -17.10 3.24 -30.66
C GLU A 77 -17.78 3.05 -29.29
N ARG A 78 -19.11 2.98 -29.25
CA ARG A 78 -19.84 2.65 -28.01
C ARG A 78 -19.61 1.22 -27.54
N GLU A 79 -19.59 0.25 -28.46
CA GLU A 79 -19.25 -1.14 -28.14
C GLU A 79 -17.80 -1.26 -27.64
N ARG A 80 -16.86 -0.53 -28.26
CA ARG A 80 -15.46 -0.46 -27.80
C ARG A 80 -15.32 0.19 -26.43
N GLN A 81 -16.08 1.26 -26.16
CA GLN A 81 -16.10 1.92 -24.85
C GLN A 81 -16.74 1.02 -23.78
N ALA A 82 -17.83 0.32 -24.10
CA ALA A 82 -18.48 -0.62 -23.20
C ALA A 82 -17.57 -1.84 -22.91
N ALA A 83 -16.93 -2.39 -23.93
CA ALA A 83 -15.96 -3.48 -23.77
C ALA A 83 -14.73 -3.03 -22.95
N ALA A 84 -14.25 -1.80 -23.17
CA ALA A 84 -13.16 -1.23 -22.36
C ALA A 84 -13.59 -1.00 -20.90
N GLN A 85 -14.85 -0.60 -20.66
CA GLN A 85 -15.41 -0.48 -19.31
C GLN A 85 -15.56 -1.83 -18.62
N GLN A 86 -16.10 -2.85 -19.31
CA GLN A 86 -16.21 -4.20 -18.78
C GLN A 86 -14.84 -4.80 -18.45
N ALA A 87 -13.86 -4.68 -19.35
CA ALA A 87 -12.50 -5.13 -19.10
C ALA A 87 -11.86 -4.38 -17.91
N ALA A 88 -12.12 -3.08 -17.76
CA ALA A 88 -11.64 -2.30 -16.62
C ALA A 88 -12.31 -2.68 -15.30
N GLU A 89 -13.60 -3.06 -15.32
CA GLU A 89 -14.34 -3.54 -14.14
C GLU A 89 -13.87 -4.94 -13.71
N GLU A 90 -13.66 -5.85 -14.66
CA GLU A 90 -13.10 -7.18 -14.40
C GLU A 90 -11.69 -7.09 -13.82
N GLU A 91 -10.85 -6.22 -14.37
CA GLU A 91 -9.50 -5.97 -13.86
C GLU A 91 -9.54 -5.35 -12.46
N GLN A 92 -10.43 -4.38 -12.21
CA GLN A 92 -10.61 -3.82 -10.86
C GLN A 92 -11.09 -4.88 -9.85
N SER A 93 -11.96 -5.81 -10.26
CA SER A 93 -12.39 -6.91 -9.40
C SER A 93 -11.24 -7.86 -9.07
N ARG A 94 -10.37 -8.14 -10.04
CA ARG A 94 -9.18 -8.97 -9.85
C ARG A 94 -8.18 -8.31 -8.90
N ILE A 95 -7.93 -7.01 -9.08
CA ILE A 95 -7.08 -6.17 -8.24
C ILE A 95 -7.57 -6.15 -6.79
N ARG A 96 -8.88 -5.96 -6.57
CA ARG A 96 -9.47 -6.03 -5.23
C ARG A 96 -9.25 -7.40 -4.60
N GLY A 97 -9.42 -8.48 -5.36
CA GLY A 97 -9.13 -9.84 -4.89
C GLY A 97 -7.69 -10.02 -4.42
N ILE A 98 -6.70 -9.48 -5.14
CA ILE A 98 -5.28 -9.57 -4.74
C ILE A 98 -5.02 -8.74 -3.48
N ASN A 99 -5.49 -7.50 -3.43
CA ASN A 99 -5.33 -6.64 -2.24
C ASN A 99 -6.04 -7.23 -1.00
N ASP A 100 -7.18 -7.89 -1.19
CA ASP A 100 -7.87 -8.62 -0.13
C ASP A 100 -7.07 -9.82 0.36
N VAL A 101 -6.40 -10.57 -0.52
CA VAL A 101 -5.49 -11.67 -0.13
C VAL A 101 -4.33 -11.15 0.71
N VAL A 102 -3.67 -10.06 0.29
CA VAL A 102 -2.58 -9.44 1.05
C VAL A 102 -3.07 -8.97 2.43
N ARG A 103 -4.23 -8.29 2.46
CA ARG A 103 -4.86 -7.82 3.71
C ARG A 103 -5.20 -8.97 4.65
N GLN A 104 -5.84 -10.03 4.13
CA GLN A 104 -6.20 -11.22 4.91
C GLN A 104 -4.96 -11.92 5.45
N HIS A 105 -3.89 -12.03 4.66
CA HIS A 105 -2.62 -12.59 5.12
C HIS A 105 -2.12 -11.86 6.37
N TYR A 106 -1.97 -10.53 6.33
CA TYR A 106 -1.47 -9.78 7.48
C TYR A 106 -2.39 -9.84 8.72
N ASN A 107 -3.71 -9.89 8.49
CA ASN A 107 -4.69 -10.11 9.55
C ASN A 107 -4.54 -11.49 10.21
N ASN A 108 -4.23 -12.53 9.42
CA ASN A 108 -4.12 -13.91 9.88
C ASN A 108 -2.75 -14.24 10.50
N VAL A 109 -1.68 -13.51 10.17
CA VAL A 109 -0.34 -13.75 10.74
C VAL A 109 -0.40 -13.55 12.27
N PRO A 110 -0.20 -14.62 13.06
CA PRO A 110 -0.37 -14.56 14.51
C PRO A 110 0.69 -13.69 15.18
N GLU A 111 0.30 -12.93 16.21
CA GLU A 111 1.27 -12.17 16.99
C GLU A 111 2.06 -13.07 17.94
N ARG A 112 3.26 -13.50 17.52
CA ARG A 112 4.09 -14.40 18.33
C ARG A 112 4.82 -13.73 19.52
N GLY A 113 4.44 -12.53 19.96
CA GLY A 113 5.06 -11.87 21.13
C GLY A 113 6.54 -11.47 20.96
N ARG A 114 7.10 -10.68 21.90
CA ARG A 114 8.51 -10.22 21.80
C ARG A 114 9.51 -11.34 22.13
N ASP A 115 9.19 -12.15 23.13
CA ASP A 115 10.14 -13.14 23.66
C ASP A 115 10.45 -14.23 22.64
N TRP A 116 9.43 -14.76 21.97
CA TRP A 116 9.58 -15.73 20.89
C TRP A 116 10.42 -15.16 19.73
N ARG A 117 10.15 -13.91 19.31
CA ARG A 117 10.91 -13.24 18.23
C ARG A 117 12.40 -13.08 18.55
N THR A 118 12.76 -13.10 19.83
CA THR A 118 14.15 -12.90 20.29
C THR A 118 14.86 -14.24 20.54
N ARG A 119 14.13 -15.27 20.96
CA ARG A 119 14.71 -16.55 21.42
C ARG A 119 14.51 -17.71 20.46
N ASP A 120 13.32 -17.80 19.87
CA ASP A 120 12.84 -19.02 19.20
C ASP A 120 12.64 -18.84 17.68
N SER A 121 12.64 -17.60 17.18
CA SER A 121 12.48 -17.29 15.76
C SER A 121 13.71 -17.74 14.96
N LYS A 122 13.49 -18.47 13.87
CA LYS A 122 14.54 -18.88 12.94
C LYS A 122 15.18 -17.70 12.21
N ILE A 123 14.39 -16.65 11.96
CA ILE A 123 14.83 -15.42 11.27
C ILE A 123 15.11 -14.26 12.24
N LYS A 124 15.59 -14.57 13.45
CA LYS A 124 15.84 -13.55 14.49
C LYS A 124 16.89 -12.52 14.07
N GLY A 125 17.96 -12.94 13.42
CA GLY A 125 19.03 -12.07 12.92
C GLY A 125 18.50 -11.12 11.86
N LEU A 126 17.75 -11.65 10.89
CA LEU A 126 17.09 -10.84 9.85
C LEU A 126 16.17 -9.77 10.45
N ARG A 127 15.32 -10.16 11.42
CA ARG A 127 14.37 -9.23 12.06
C ARG A 127 15.09 -8.10 12.79
N VAL A 128 16.17 -8.42 13.50
CA VAL A 128 16.95 -7.43 14.25
C VAL A 128 17.72 -6.52 13.29
N PHE A 129 18.34 -7.08 12.24
CA PHE A 129 19.05 -6.34 11.21
C PHE A 129 18.12 -5.38 10.45
N ASN A 130 16.98 -5.85 9.93
CA ASN A 130 15.99 -5.00 9.26
C ASN A 130 15.47 -3.89 10.18
N ASN A 131 15.26 -4.18 11.46
CA ASN A 131 14.86 -3.16 12.43
C ASN A 131 15.95 -2.12 12.70
N TRP A 132 17.22 -2.52 12.69
CA TRP A 132 18.33 -1.60 12.84
C TRP A 132 18.48 -0.71 11.60
N ILE A 133 18.44 -1.27 10.39
CA ILE A 133 18.45 -0.51 9.14
C ILE A 133 17.34 0.54 9.11
N LYS A 134 16.10 0.15 9.46
CA LYS A 134 14.98 1.11 9.59
C LYS A 134 15.25 2.20 10.62
N SER A 135 15.94 1.86 11.72
CA SER A 135 16.33 2.86 12.73
C SER A 135 17.37 3.83 12.17
N CYS A 136 18.35 3.36 11.38
CA CYS A 136 19.32 4.21 10.71
C CYS A 136 18.62 5.18 9.74
N ILE A 137 17.73 4.66 8.87
CA ILE A 137 17.00 5.50 7.91
C ILE A 137 16.16 6.57 8.62
N ILE A 138 15.38 6.17 9.62
CA ILE A 138 14.56 7.12 10.39
C ILE A 138 15.44 8.18 11.08
N GLN A 139 16.50 7.77 11.80
CA GLN A 139 17.30 8.71 12.58
C GLN A 139 18.14 9.65 11.71
N ARG A 140 18.65 9.17 10.56
CA ARG A 140 19.42 9.99 9.62
C ARG A 140 18.56 10.96 8.83
N TYR A 141 17.41 10.50 8.32
CA TYR A 141 16.67 11.24 7.29
C TYR A 141 15.38 11.91 7.76
N SER A 142 14.84 11.58 8.94
CA SER A 142 13.67 12.29 9.48
C SER A 142 13.91 13.75 9.93
N PRO A 143 15.05 14.14 10.53
CA PRO A 143 15.20 15.46 11.15
C PRO A 143 15.23 16.60 10.14
N ASP A 144 14.64 17.76 10.45
CA ASP A 144 14.68 18.97 9.60
C ASP A 144 16.11 19.45 9.27
N GLU A 145 16.27 20.27 8.23
CA GLU A 145 17.58 20.81 7.82
C GLU A 145 18.26 21.65 8.91
N ASP A 146 17.46 22.28 9.78
CA ASP A 146 17.94 23.10 10.90
C ASP A 146 18.38 22.23 12.11
N HIS A 147 18.19 20.90 12.04
CA HIS A 147 18.49 20.00 13.14
C HIS A 147 19.99 19.69 13.22
N THR A 148 20.68 20.34 14.15
CA THR A 148 22.06 19.95 14.51
C THR A 148 22.05 18.79 15.53
N PRO A 149 22.79 17.70 15.31
CA PRO A 149 23.00 16.64 16.32
C PRO A 149 23.52 17.23 17.65
N GLY A 150 23.04 16.72 18.78
CA GLY A 150 23.41 17.25 20.11
C GLY A 150 22.70 18.56 20.52
N SER A 151 21.87 19.15 19.65
CA SER A 151 21.01 20.32 19.97
C SER A 151 20.19 20.15 21.25
N ARG A 152 19.68 18.93 21.46
CA ARG A 152 18.87 18.57 22.63
C ARG A 152 19.68 18.51 23.94
N GLU A 153 20.93 18.07 23.86
CA GLU A 153 21.85 18.00 25.01
C GLU A 153 22.46 19.38 25.33
N ALA A 154 22.63 20.21 24.30
CA ALA A 154 23.09 21.59 24.40
C ALA A 154 21.96 22.61 24.69
N GLY A 155 20.71 22.18 24.84
CA GLY A 155 19.55 23.04 25.10
C GLY A 155 19.16 23.99 23.95
N ARG A 156 19.68 23.75 22.75
CA ARG A 156 19.44 24.55 21.53
C ARG A 156 18.46 23.81 20.60
N SER A 157 17.23 23.57 21.03
CA SER A 157 16.21 23.03 20.10
C SER A 157 15.71 24.14 19.18
N SER A 158 15.50 23.86 17.89
CA SER A 158 14.73 24.74 16.99
C SER A 158 13.30 25.02 17.52
N GLY A 159 12.85 24.25 18.52
CA GLY A 159 11.51 24.28 19.09
C GLY A 159 10.47 23.59 18.21
N LYS A 160 10.86 23.10 17.02
CA LYS A 160 10.00 22.41 16.07
C LYS A 160 9.97 20.92 16.37
N GLU A 161 8.76 20.39 16.52
CA GLU A 161 8.48 18.96 16.66
C GLU A 161 7.96 18.42 15.32
N LEU A 162 8.32 17.18 14.96
CA LEU A 162 7.99 16.60 13.66
C LEU A 162 6.54 16.13 13.58
N LEU A 163 5.93 16.27 12.41
CA LEU A 163 4.69 15.62 12.00
C LEU A 163 5.03 14.47 11.05
N VAL A 164 4.66 13.25 11.43
CA VAL A 164 4.99 12.03 10.68
C VAL A 164 3.72 11.34 10.19
N LEU A 165 3.71 10.97 8.92
CA LEU A 165 2.70 10.09 8.31
C LEU A 165 3.36 8.77 7.93
N ASP A 166 2.85 7.66 8.45
CA ASP A 166 3.36 6.31 8.18
C ASP A 166 2.33 5.51 7.38
N MET A 167 2.58 5.35 6.07
CA MET A 167 1.70 4.70 5.10
C MET A 167 2.07 3.22 4.96
N GLY A 168 1.16 2.35 5.37
CA GLY A 168 1.46 0.92 5.58
C GLY A 168 2.15 0.68 6.92
N CYS A 169 1.66 1.31 8.00
CA CYS A 169 2.28 1.22 9.32
C CYS A 169 2.20 -0.20 9.95
N GLY A 170 1.34 -1.06 9.39
CA GLY A 170 1.05 -2.40 9.88
C GLY A 170 0.69 -2.40 11.35
N LYS A 171 1.23 -3.38 12.08
CA LYS A 171 1.03 -3.59 13.53
C LYS A 171 1.80 -2.59 14.41
N GLY A 172 2.26 -1.45 13.87
CA GLY A 172 3.04 -0.43 14.59
C GLY A 172 4.46 -0.89 14.94
N GLY A 173 5.18 -1.49 13.99
CA GLY A 173 6.55 -2.00 14.20
C GLY A 173 7.60 -0.90 14.43
N ASP A 174 7.32 0.32 13.97
CA ASP A 174 8.26 1.44 13.95
C ASP A 174 8.00 2.49 15.03
N LEU A 175 6.93 2.34 15.83
CA LEU A 175 6.57 3.27 16.93
C LEU A 175 7.74 3.54 17.91
N ASN A 176 8.47 2.50 18.31
CA ASN A 176 9.62 2.67 19.20
C ASN A 176 10.81 3.35 18.52
N LYS A 177 10.93 3.27 17.19
CA LYS A 177 11.99 3.93 16.42
C LYS A 177 11.71 5.42 16.34
N TRP A 178 10.46 5.77 16.04
CA TRP A 178 9.95 7.14 16.09
C TRP A 178 10.09 7.77 17.48
N GLN A 179 9.81 7.02 18.56
CA GLN A 179 10.05 7.51 19.93
C GLN A 179 11.54 7.81 20.23
N GLN A 180 12.45 7.14 19.52
CA GLN A 180 13.91 7.28 19.65
C GLN A 180 14.51 8.19 18.56
N ALA A 181 13.69 8.82 17.72
CA ALA A 181 14.17 9.75 16.71
C ALA A 181 14.89 10.94 17.39
N PRO A 182 15.97 11.48 16.78
CA PRO A 182 16.77 12.53 17.40
C PRO A 182 15.98 13.84 17.56
N GLN A 183 15.11 14.15 16.59
CA GLN A 183 14.13 15.23 16.71
C GLN A 183 12.80 14.70 17.30
N PRO A 184 12.24 15.35 18.34
CA PRO A 184 10.96 14.96 18.92
C PRO A 184 9.81 15.03 17.91
N ILE A 185 8.87 14.10 18.03
CA ILE A 185 7.67 14.04 17.21
C ILE A 185 6.50 14.64 18.00
N GLN A 186 5.71 15.47 17.33
CA GLN A 186 4.45 15.99 17.87
C GLN A 186 3.29 15.04 17.57
N LEU A 187 3.19 14.64 16.30
CA LEU A 187 2.08 13.83 15.78
C LEU A 187 2.63 12.72 14.88
N TYR A 188 2.15 11.51 15.12
CA TYR A 188 2.32 10.34 14.27
C TYR A 188 0.95 9.90 13.76
N VAL A 189 0.78 9.79 12.44
CA VAL A 189 -0.43 9.25 11.82
C VAL A 189 -0.07 7.95 11.13
N GLY A 190 -0.60 6.82 11.62
CA GLY A 190 -0.44 5.51 10.98
C GLY A 190 -1.65 5.16 10.13
N LEU A 191 -1.42 4.83 8.85
CA LEU A 191 -2.43 4.37 7.92
C LEU A 191 -2.09 2.95 7.45
N ASP A 192 -3.10 2.08 7.38
CA ASP A 192 -2.93 0.72 6.86
C ASP A 192 -4.28 0.18 6.36
N PRO A 193 -4.34 -0.59 5.26
CA PRO A 193 -5.60 -1.20 4.80
C PRO A 193 -6.12 -2.30 5.73
N ALA A 194 -5.27 -2.91 6.56
CA ALA A 194 -5.62 -3.99 7.46
C ALA A 194 -6.10 -3.46 8.82
N ASP A 195 -7.39 -3.63 9.09
CA ASP A 195 -8.07 -3.20 10.32
C ASP A 195 -7.51 -3.84 11.59
N VAL A 196 -7.26 -5.15 11.57
CA VAL A 196 -6.66 -5.87 12.71
C VAL A 196 -5.25 -5.34 13.00
N SER A 197 -4.47 -5.02 11.95
CA SER A 197 -3.15 -4.41 12.10
C SER A 197 -3.23 -3.04 12.78
N ILE A 198 -4.20 -2.20 12.40
CA ILE A 198 -4.43 -0.89 13.01
C ILE A 198 -4.82 -1.01 14.50
N ASP A 199 -5.68 -1.95 14.85
CA ASP A 199 -6.05 -2.16 16.26
C ASP A 199 -4.86 -2.63 17.10
N GLN A 200 -4.04 -3.55 16.59
CA GLN A 200 -2.80 -3.96 17.25
C GLN A 200 -1.79 -2.81 17.37
N ALA A 201 -1.69 -1.92 16.37
CA ALA A 201 -0.84 -0.74 16.43
C ALA A 201 -1.30 0.23 17.53
N ARG A 202 -2.62 0.45 17.68
CA ARG A 202 -3.21 1.25 18.77
C ARG A 202 -2.89 0.66 20.13
N GLU A 203 -3.04 -0.66 20.30
CA GLU A 203 -2.73 -1.35 21.55
C GLU A 203 -1.24 -1.23 21.90
N ARG A 204 -0.36 -1.42 20.92
CA ARG A 204 1.09 -1.28 21.10
C ARG A 204 1.48 0.14 21.52
N TYR A 205 0.87 1.15 20.93
CA TYR A 205 1.09 2.55 21.30
C TYR A 205 0.58 2.84 22.73
N ARG A 206 -0.61 2.34 23.11
CA ARG A 206 -1.12 2.46 24.49
C ARG A 206 -0.19 1.78 25.50
N ALA A 207 0.36 0.61 25.17
CA ALA A 207 1.33 -0.09 26.01
C ALA A 207 2.65 0.70 26.17
N LEU A 208 3.07 1.45 25.14
CA LEU A 208 4.22 2.35 25.21
C LEU A 208 3.97 3.49 26.22
N SER A 209 2.77 4.07 26.21
CA SER A 209 2.33 5.08 27.18
C SER A 209 2.30 4.55 28.62
N GLY A 210 1.92 3.28 28.82
CA GLY A 210 1.80 2.66 30.16
C GLY A 210 3.13 2.35 30.86
N ARG A 211 4.25 2.33 30.13
CA ARG A 211 5.59 2.06 30.71
C ARG A 211 6.18 3.25 31.50
N GLY A 212 5.59 4.44 31.39
CA GLY A 212 6.05 5.64 32.09
C GLY A 212 5.77 5.72 33.60
N GLY A 213 5.15 4.69 34.21
CA GLY A 213 4.61 4.78 35.58
C GLY A 213 5.02 3.72 36.60
N ARG A 214 5.69 2.62 36.23
CA ARG A 214 6.15 1.61 37.21
C ARG A 214 7.64 1.73 37.43
N GLY A 215 8.00 2.63 38.35
CA GLY A 215 9.35 2.74 38.88
C GLY A 215 9.86 1.39 39.37
N GLY A 216 11.01 0.97 38.84
CA GLY A 216 11.84 -0.03 39.50
C GLY A 216 12.12 0.41 40.95
N ARG A 217 12.34 -0.58 41.82
CA ARG A 217 12.81 -0.38 43.20
C ARG A 217 14.09 0.46 43.18
N GLY A 218 13.98 1.78 43.25
CA GLY A 218 15.11 2.67 43.02
C GLY A 218 14.74 4.15 42.81
N GLY A 219 13.89 4.70 43.69
CA GLY A 219 14.05 6.04 44.28
C GLY A 219 14.21 7.33 43.46
N HIS A 220 14.32 7.36 42.14
CA HIS A 220 14.45 8.62 41.37
C HIS A 220 13.37 8.71 40.29
N ARG A 221 12.36 9.57 40.51
CA ARG A 221 11.31 9.90 39.55
C ARG A 221 11.92 10.68 38.38
N ARG A 222 12.43 10.00 37.35
CA ARG A 222 12.61 10.63 36.04
C ARG A 222 11.23 11.04 35.53
N PRO A 223 11.02 12.29 35.04
CA PRO A 223 9.78 12.66 34.40
C PRO A 223 9.50 11.68 33.24
N PRO A 224 8.23 11.28 33.04
CA PRO A 224 7.88 10.37 31.96
C PRO A 224 8.34 10.98 30.63
N ALA A 225 8.99 10.18 29.78
CA ALA A 225 9.35 10.63 28.45
C ALA A 225 8.10 11.13 27.73
N ARG A 226 8.14 12.34 27.18
CA ARG A 226 7.04 12.90 26.38
C ARG A 226 6.82 11.97 25.19
N LEU A 227 5.65 11.33 25.17
CA LEU A 227 5.19 10.51 24.07
C LEU A 227 4.49 11.44 23.05
N PHE A 228 4.74 11.22 21.76
CA PHE A 228 4.07 11.93 20.67
C PHE A 228 2.59 11.58 20.60
N ASP A 229 1.70 12.45 20.09
CA ASP A 229 0.31 12.07 19.82
C ASP A 229 0.27 11.08 18.64
N ALA A 230 -0.51 10.01 18.74
CA ALA A 230 -0.62 9.01 17.68
C ALA A 230 -2.07 8.77 17.27
N ARG A 231 -2.34 8.84 15.96
CA ARG A 231 -3.64 8.57 15.35
C ARG A 231 -3.48 7.43 14.36
N PHE A 232 -4.42 6.48 14.37
CA PHE A 232 -4.36 5.31 13.51
C PHE A 232 -5.68 5.14 12.77
N HIS A 233 -5.62 4.97 11.45
CA HIS A 233 -6.80 4.86 10.59
C HIS A 233 -6.66 3.73 9.58
N VAL A 234 -7.78 3.03 9.35
CA VAL A 234 -7.86 2.02 8.29
C VAL A 234 -8.04 2.75 6.97
N LYS A 235 -7.09 2.61 6.06
CA LYS A 235 -7.11 3.32 4.77
C LYS A 235 -6.23 2.64 3.73
N ASP A 236 -6.79 2.39 2.55
CA ASP A 236 -5.98 2.07 1.37
C ASP A 236 -5.24 3.33 0.92
N CYS A 237 -3.92 3.26 0.97
CA CYS A 237 -3.00 4.34 0.64
C CYS A 237 -2.59 4.35 -0.84
N PHE A 238 -2.98 3.32 -1.61
CA PHE A 238 -2.59 3.11 -3.00
C PHE A 238 -3.74 3.36 -3.97
N GLY A 239 -4.91 2.76 -3.74
CA GLY A 239 -6.07 2.86 -4.63
C GLY A 239 -6.99 4.06 -4.34
N GLU A 240 -6.90 4.64 -3.15
CA GLU A 240 -7.76 5.74 -2.70
C GLU A 240 -6.97 7.00 -2.33
N SER A 241 -7.63 8.17 -2.38
CA SER A 241 -7.03 9.40 -1.84
C SER A 241 -7.11 9.41 -0.31
N ILE A 242 -6.03 9.81 0.35
CA ILE A 242 -5.97 9.98 1.82
C ILE A 242 -6.49 11.35 2.30
N GLU A 243 -6.74 12.28 1.37
CA GLU A 243 -7.20 13.64 1.65
C GLU A 243 -8.54 13.68 2.39
N ASN A 244 -9.36 12.63 2.27
CA ASN A 244 -10.67 12.54 2.91
C ASN A 244 -10.62 12.28 4.42
N LEU A 245 -9.44 12.04 4.99
CA LEU A 245 -9.28 11.86 6.43
C LEU A 245 -9.14 13.21 7.15
N ASP A 246 -9.98 13.46 8.15
CA ASP A 246 -9.99 14.72 8.91
C ASP A 246 -8.59 15.10 9.45
N ILE A 247 -7.82 14.12 9.93
CA ILE A 247 -6.48 14.37 10.47
C ILE A 247 -5.50 14.85 9.39
N ILE A 248 -5.64 14.33 8.16
CA ILE A 248 -4.81 14.73 7.01
C ILE A 248 -5.17 16.16 6.60
N GLN A 249 -6.45 16.50 6.56
CA GLN A 249 -6.91 17.87 6.27
C GLN A 249 -6.47 18.88 7.33
N GLN A 250 -6.50 18.48 8.60
CA GLN A 250 -6.05 19.33 9.72
C GLN A 250 -4.56 19.67 9.62
N VAL A 251 -3.72 18.69 9.29
CA VAL A 251 -2.28 18.90 9.09
C VAL A 251 -2.03 19.73 7.83
N GLY A 252 -2.61 19.30 6.71
CA GLY A 252 -2.51 19.93 5.41
C GLY A 252 -2.30 18.87 4.32
N PHE A 253 -3.00 19.04 3.21
CA PHE A 253 -2.85 18.23 2.02
C PHE A 253 -3.00 19.13 0.79
N ASP A 254 -1.96 19.20 -0.03
CA ASP A 254 -1.98 19.93 -1.29
C ASP A 254 -1.00 19.28 -2.27
N PRO A 255 -1.49 18.62 -3.34
CA PRO A 255 -0.65 18.04 -4.39
C PRO A 255 0.18 19.08 -5.17
N SER A 256 -0.13 20.37 -5.03
CA SER A 256 0.58 21.47 -5.69
C SER A 256 2.04 21.59 -5.23
N PRO A 257 2.97 22.00 -6.10
CA PRO A 257 4.36 22.31 -5.73
C PRO A 257 4.48 23.42 -4.68
N MET A 258 3.44 24.23 -4.45
CA MET A 258 3.45 25.32 -3.49
C MET A 258 3.03 24.90 -2.08
N ASN A 259 2.92 23.60 -1.79
CA ASN A 259 2.43 23.15 -0.49
C ASN A 259 3.35 23.56 0.67
N ARG A 260 2.85 24.47 1.53
CA ARG A 260 3.54 24.94 2.74
C ARG A 260 3.04 24.25 4.02
N ARG A 261 1.98 23.46 3.94
CA ARG A 261 1.34 22.81 5.09
C ARG A 261 1.23 21.31 4.85
N GLY A 262 1.76 20.52 5.77
CA GLY A 262 1.80 19.08 5.60
C GLY A 262 2.69 18.44 6.64
N PHE A 263 2.91 17.16 6.44
CA PHE A 263 3.83 16.35 7.22
C PHE A 263 5.28 16.70 6.89
N ASP A 264 6.15 16.59 7.89
CA ASP A 264 7.61 16.69 7.73
C ASP A 264 8.17 15.43 7.09
N VAL A 265 7.60 14.28 7.44
CA VAL A 265 8.07 12.97 6.97
C VAL A 265 6.88 12.11 6.60
N VAL A 266 6.97 11.49 5.42
CA VAL A 266 6.13 10.37 5.02
C VAL A 266 7.00 9.12 4.98
N SER A 267 6.60 8.04 5.65
CA SER A 267 7.31 6.77 5.62
C SER A 267 6.50 5.65 4.98
N MET A 268 7.19 4.81 4.20
CA MET A 268 6.65 3.57 3.62
C MET A 268 7.67 2.45 3.75
N MET A 269 7.64 1.76 4.89
CA MET A 269 8.59 0.69 5.20
C MET A 269 8.03 -0.66 4.75
N PHE A 270 8.54 -1.21 3.66
CA PHE A 270 8.11 -2.50 3.10
C PHE A 270 6.62 -2.53 2.68
N SER A 271 6.10 -1.41 2.15
CA SER A 271 4.70 -1.33 1.72
C SER A 271 4.52 -0.81 0.29
N MET A 272 5.47 -0.02 -0.22
CA MET A 272 5.32 0.68 -1.50
C MET A 272 5.19 -0.23 -2.73
N HIS A 273 5.83 -1.40 -2.72
CA HIS A 273 5.84 -2.32 -3.85
C HIS A 273 4.45 -2.87 -4.18
N TYR A 274 3.50 -2.89 -3.24
CA TYR A 274 2.11 -3.27 -3.53
C TYR A 274 1.42 -2.29 -4.50
N ALA A 275 1.83 -1.03 -4.53
CA ALA A 275 1.27 -0.03 -5.45
C ALA A 275 1.66 -0.27 -6.93
N PHE A 276 2.74 -1.00 -7.18
CA PHE A 276 3.28 -1.24 -8.53
C PHE A 276 2.52 -2.31 -9.33
N GLU A 277 1.41 -2.79 -8.79
CA GLU A 277 0.41 -3.56 -9.52
C GLU A 277 -0.05 -2.86 -10.81
N SER A 278 -0.31 -1.55 -10.72
CA SER A 278 -0.74 -0.75 -11.87
C SER A 278 -0.17 0.66 -11.80
N GLU A 279 0.00 1.29 -12.97
CA GLU A 279 0.43 2.69 -13.05
C GLU A 279 -0.51 3.63 -12.27
N LYS A 280 -1.82 3.35 -12.31
CA LYS A 280 -2.84 4.14 -11.60
C LYS A 280 -2.59 4.14 -10.09
N ASN A 281 -2.34 2.97 -9.51
CA ASN A 281 -2.10 2.83 -8.07
C ASN A 281 -0.77 3.49 -7.67
N ALA A 282 0.29 3.28 -8.45
CA ALA A 282 1.59 3.92 -8.21
C ALA A 282 1.50 5.46 -8.27
N ARG A 283 0.79 6.02 -9.26
CA ARG A 283 0.55 7.46 -9.38
C ARG A 283 -0.31 8.00 -8.25
N ASN A 284 -1.38 7.31 -7.86
CA ASN A 284 -2.22 7.74 -6.76
C ASN A 284 -1.49 7.69 -5.41
N MET A 285 -0.67 6.67 -5.19
CA MET A 285 0.24 6.60 -4.05
C MET A 285 1.20 7.80 -4.02
N LEU A 286 1.87 8.12 -5.13
CA LEU A 286 2.76 9.28 -5.20
C LEU A 286 2.01 10.60 -4.98
N ARG A 287 0.78 10.74 -5.49
CA ARG A 287 -0.10 11.88 -5.19
C ARG A 287 -0.38 11.99 -3.70
N ASN A 288 -0.68 10.88 -3.02
CA ASN A 288 -0.92 10.86 -1.57
C ASN A 288 0.33 11.27 -0.79
N VAL A 289 1.48 10.71 -1.11
CA VAL A 289 2.77 11.05 -0.49
C VAL A 289 3.11 12.52 -0.70
N ALA A 290 3.13 12.96 -1.96
CA ALA A 290 3.56 14.29 -2.34
C ALA A 290 2.57 15.40 -1.94
N GLY A 291 1.29 15.07 -1.84
CA GLY A 291 0.24 15.97 -1.35
C GLY A 291 0.26 16.12 0.17
N ALA A 292 0.62 15.07 0.90
CA ALA A 292 0.75 15.11 2.36
C ALA A 292 2.05 15.80 2.81
N LEU A 293 3.11 15.77 2.02
CA LEU A 293 4.38 16.42 2.34
C LEU A 293 4.32 17.94 2.15
N LYS A 294 4.85 18.67 3.13
CA LYS A 294 5.19 20.08 2.94
C LYS A 294 6.51 20.21 2.17
N LYS A 295 6.77 21.37 1.58
CA LYS A 295 8.08 21.72 1.02
C LYS A 295 9.19 21.51 2.07
N GLY A 296 10.25 20.83 1.68
CA GLY A 296 11.36 20.42 2.54
C GLY A 296 11.14 19.13 3.32
N GLY A 297 9.97 18.50 3.18
CA GLY A 297 9.67 17.22 3.82
C GLY A 297 10.41 16.06 3.15
N ARG A 298 10.54 14.93 3.87
CA ARG A 298 11.17 13.70 3.36
C ARG A 298 10.16 12.59 3.13
N PHE A 299 10.31 11.90 2.01
CA PHE A 299 9.69 10.61 1.77
C PHE A 299 10.74 9.51 1.94
N ILE A 300 10.60 8.68 2.98
CA ILE A 300 11.54 7.60 3.28
C ILE A 300 10.88 6.23 3.15
N GLY A 301 11.66 5.21 2.80
CA GLY A 301 11.12 3.87 2.71
C GLY A 301 12.15 2.77 2.52
N CYS A 302 11.66 1.54 2.54
CA CYS A 302 12.42 0.34 2.20
C CYS A 302 11.61 -0.49 1.22
N ILE A 303 12.25 -0.99 0.16
CA ILE A 303 11.62 -1.84 -0.85
C ILE A 303 12.56 -2.94 -1.34
N PRO A 304 11.99 -4.03 -1.90
CA PRO A 304 12.71 -4.99 -2.74
C PRO A 304 13.50 -4.30 -3.84
N ASN A 305 14.73 -4.78 -4.09
CA ASN A 305 15.60 -4.24 -5.13
C ASN A 305 15.29 -4.87 -6.50
N SER A 306 14.84 -4.05 -7.45
CA SER A 306 14.55 -4.49 -8.82
C SER A 306 15.77 -5.03 -9.57
N ASP A 307 16.97 -4.56 -9.25
CA ASP A 307 18.19 -4.97 -9.94
C ASP A 307 18.55 -6.41 -9.56
N VAL A 308 18.40 -6.75 -8.28
CA VAL A 308 18.57 -8.14 -7.79
C VAL A 308 17.53 -9.05 -8.44
N LEU A 309 16.27 -8.60 -8.52
CA LEU A 309 15.20 -9.35 -9.21
C LEU A 309 15.55 -9.58 -10.69
N GLY A 310 15.98 -8.53 -11.39
CA GLY A 310 16.34 -8.58 -12.81
C GLY A 310 17.53 -9.48 -13.09
N GLU A 311 18.58 -9.41 -12.26
CA GLU A 311 19.76 -10.27 -12.38
C GLU A 311 19.43 -11.75 -12.19
N ARG A 312 18.59 -12.07 -11.20
CA ARG A 312 18.16 -13.46 -10.93
C ARG A 312 17.26 -13.99 -12.05
N VAL A 313 16.35 -13.16 -12.56
CA VAL A 313 15.52 -13.47 -13.73
C VAL A 313 16.38 -13.73 -14.97
N ARG A 314 17.34 -12.86 -15.27
CA ARG A 314 18.23 -13.02 -16.42
C ARG A 314 19.02 -14.33 -16.34
N LYS A 315 19.64 -14.62 -15.19
CA LYS A 315 20.38 -15.88 -14.97
C LYS A 315 19.49 -17.10 -15.18
N PHE A 316 18.27 -17.07 -14.64
CA PHE A 316 17.31 -18.15 -14.83
C PHE A 316 16.96 -18.36 -16.31
N ASN A 317 16.70 -17.28 -17.04
CA ASN A 317 16.33 -17.35 -18.46
C ASN A 317 17.50 -17.83 -19.34
N GLU A 318 18.74 -17.41 -19.04
CA GLU A 318 19.96 -17.90 -19.69
C GLU A 318 20.14 -19.41 -19.47
N GLU A 319 19.97 -19.90 -18.24
CA GLU A 319 20.05 -21.33 -17.91
C GLU A 319 18.92 -22.14 -18.56
N ALA A 320 17.70 -21.60 -18.59
CA ALA A 320 16.55 -22.24 -19.23
C ALA A 320 16.74 -22.33 -20.75
N ALA A 321 17.27 -21.28 -21.39
CA ALA A 321 17.61 -21.28 -22.80
C ALA A 321 18.70 -22.32 -23.12
N ALA A 322 19.77 -22.37 -22.33
CA ALA A 322 20.84 -23.36 -22.50
C ALA A 322 20.33 -24.81 -22.36
N LYS A 323 19.41 -25.06 -21.41
CA LYS A 323 18.76 -26.38 -21.25
C LYS A 323 17.87 -26.75 -22.44
N ARG A 324 17.12 -25.78 -22.99
CA ARG A 324 16.30 -25.98 -24.19
C ARG A 324 17.17 -26.28 -25.41
N GLU A 325 18.24 -25.52 -25.63
CA GLU A 325 19.20 -25.76 -26.72
C GLU A 325 19.90 -27.13 -26.60
N ALA A 326 20.24 -27.54 -25.38
CA ALA A 326 20.81 -28.86 -25.14
C ALA A 326 19.81 -30.00 -25.44
N LYS A 327 18.54 -29.82 -25.05
CA LYS A 327 17.46 -30.77 -25.35
C LYS A 327 17.20 -30.88 -26.85
N GLU A 328 17.13 -29.76 -27.57
CA GLU A 328 16.96 -29.74 -29.03
C GLU A 328 18.13 -30.40 -29.77
N LYS A 329 19.37 -30.23 -29.28
CA LYS A 329 20.54 -30.91 -29.85
C LYS A 329 20.47 -32.42 -29.63
N ALA A 330 20.12 -32.86 -28.42
CA ALA A 330 19.98 -34.29 -28.11
C ALA A 330 18.85 -34.97 -28.90
N GLU A 331 17.73 -34.28 -29.14
CA GLU A 331 16.64 -34.79 -29.97
C GLU A 331 17.05 -34.92 -31.44
N LYS A 332 17.78 -33.94 -31.99
CA LYS A 332 18.32 -33.99 -33.35
C LYS A 332 19.39 -35.06 -33.54
N GLU A 333 20.22 -35.32 -32.52
CA GLU A 333 21.22 -36.40 -32.54
C GLU A 333 20.55 -37.78 -32.49
N ASN A 334 19.49 -37.95 -31.69
CA ASN A 334 18.71 -39.19 -31.64
C ASN A 334 17.92 -39.47 -32.93
N GLU A 335 17.41 -38.43 -33.61
CA GLU A 335 16.78 -38.58 -34.93
C GLU A 335 17.80 -38.92 -36.03
N ALA A 336 19.06 -38.49 -35.90
CA ALA A 336 20.11 -38.75 -36.87
C ALA A 336 20.74 -40.17 -36.76
N ASP A 337 20.66 -40.83 -35.60
CA ASP A 337 21.25 -42.16 -35.36
C ASP A 337 20.32 -43.34 -35.76
N GLY A 338 19.18 -43.07 -36.41
CA GLY A 338 18.42 -44.07 -37.17
C GLY A 338 17.92 -45.30 -36.41
N SER A 339 17.90 -45.30 -35.07
CA SER A 339 17.30 -46.37 -34.28
C SER A 339 15.78 -46.13 -34.20
N ALA A 340 15.08 -46.60 -35.23
CA ALA A 340 13.63 -46.75 -35.21
C ALA A 340 13.26 -47.86 -34.21
N THR A 341 13.04 -47.49 -32.96
CA THR A 341 12.34 -48.36 -32.02
C THR A 341 10.83 -48.18 -32.28
N PRO A 342 10.04 -49.24 -32.51
CA PRO A 342 8.61 -49.09 -32.76
C PRO A 342 7.90 -48.47 -31.54
N PRO A 343 6.78 -47.76 -31.71
CA PRO A 343 6.08 -47.14 -30.60
C PRO A 343 5.63 -48.22 -29.62
N ALA A 344 6.10 -48.13 -28.37
CA ALA A 344 5.51 -48.89 -27.28
C ALA A 344 4.07 -48.43 -27.09
N ALA A 345 3.21 -49.39 -26.77
CA ALA A 345 1.76 -49.31 -26.71
C ALA A 345 1.20 -48.01 -26.11
N GLU A 346 0.05 -47.59 -26.65
CA GLU A 346 -0.76 -46.49 -26.13
C GLU A 346 -0.90 -46.60 -24.60
N PRO A 347 -0.67 -45.50 -23.84
CA PRO A 347 -1.12 -45.45 -22.47
C PRO A 347 -2.66 -45.38 -22.49
N GLU A 348 -3.25 -46.39 -21.87
CA GLU A 348 -4.64 -46.42 -21.39
C GLU A 348 -5.03 -45.06 -20.78
N ASP A 349 -6.27 -44.63 -21.06
CA ASP A 349 -6.97 -43.49 -20.48
C ASP A 349 -6.61 -43.26 -19.00
N GLY A 350 -5.69 -42.32 -18.78
CA GLY A 350 -5.28 -41.83 -17.47
C GLY A 350 -5.24 -40.32 -17.54
N GLU A 351 -6.18 -39.70 -16.84
CA GLU A 351 -6.31 -38.27 -16.51
C GLU A 351 -5.25 -37.34 -17.13
N LEU A 352 -5.69 -36.49 -18.06
CA LEU A 352 -4.96 -35.31 -18.48
C LEU A 352 -4.54 -34.51 -17.24
N GLU A 353 -3.30 -34.69 -16.78
CA GLU A 353 -2.68 -33.77 -15.82
C GLU A 353 -2.69 -32.39 -16.46
N GLU A 354 -3.51 -31.50 -15.89
CA GLU A 354 -3.57 -30.09 -16.23
C GLU A 354 -2.17 -29.47 -16.10
N GLY A 355 -1.55 -29.20 -17.25
CA GLY A 355 -0.51 -28.19 -17.43
C GLY A 355 0.78 -28.41 -16.64
N GLU A 356 1.79 -28.98 -17.29
CA GLU A 356 3.17 -28.67 -16.94
C GLU A 356 3.35 -27.14 -17.03
N ALA A 357 3.26 -26.46 -15.89
CA ALA A 357 3.51 -25.03 -15.81
C ALA A 357 4.90 -24.77 -16.39
N GLU A 358 5.00 -23.88 -17.38
CA GLU A 358 6.30 -23.50 -17.92
C GLU A 358 7.26 -23.18 -16.77
N PRO A 359 8.54 -23.61 -16.84
CA PRO A 359 9.50 -23.33 -15.77
C PRO A 359 9.58 -21.81 -15.56
N THR A 360 9.14 -21.35 -14.40
CA THR A 360 9.12 -19.95 -14.02
C THR A 360 10.34 -19.58 -13.18
N ALA A 361 10.78 -18.33 -13.24
CA ALA A 361 11.92 -17.87 -12.45
C ALA A 361 11.62 -18.01 -10.95
N GLU A 362 12.44 -18.80 -10.26
CA GLU A 362 12.34 -19.08 -8.83
C GLU A 362 13.74 -19.18 -8.22
N TRP A 363 13.91 -18.58 -7.05
CA TRP A 363 15.14 -18.70 -6.25
C TRP A 363 14.86 -18.42 -4.78
N GLY A 364 15.83 -18.76 -3.95
CA GLY A 364 15.75 -18.55 -2.51
C GLY A 364 16.79 -19.38 -1.77
N ASN A 365 16.62 -19.46 -0.46
CA ASN A 365 17.37 -20.33 0.42
C ASN A 365 16.42 -20.97 1.44
N SER A 366 16.92 -21.47 2.57
CA SER A 366 16.09 -22.17 3.55
C SER A 366 15.05 -21.27 4.24
N ILE A 367 15.23 -19.94 4.20
CA ILE A 367 14.38 -18.99 4.93
C ILE A 367 13.51 -18.11 4.02
N TYR A 368 13.90 -17.85 2.78
CA TYR A 368 13.12 -17.02 1.85
C TYR A 368 13.05 -17.62 0.45
N ARG A 369 11.99 -17.29 -0.27
CA ARG A 369 11.82 -17.67 -1.67
C ARG A 369 11.10 -16.57 -2.46
N VAL A 370 11.57 -16.33 -3.67
CA VAL A 370 10.93 -15.48 -4.68
C VAL A 370 10.53 -16.38 -5.84
N ARG A 371 9.27 -16.28 -6.28
CA ARG A 371 8.75 -17.03 -7.42
C ARG A 371 7.90 -16.15 -8.33
N PHE A 372 8.22 -16.12 -9.62
CA PHE A 372 7.37 -15.49 -10.62
C PHE A 372 6.27 -16.48 -11.05
N PRO A 373 5.00 -16.07 -11.16
CA PRO A 373 3.91 -16.96 -11.56
C PRO A 373 3.82 -17.17 -13.09
N GLY A 374 4.62 -16.46 -13.89
CA GLY A 374 4.57 -16.54 -15.35
C GLY A 374 5.87 -16.11 -16.01
N LYS A 375 5.81 -15.94 -17.33
CA LYS A 375 6.98 -15.57 -18.14
C LYS A 375 7.58 -14.25 -17.69
N THR A 376 8.90 -14.22 -17.55
CA THR A 376 9.69 -13.04 -17.17
C THR A 376 10.46 -12.48 -18.39
N PRO A 377 10.97 -11.23 -18.32
CA PRO A 377 11.79 -10.66 -19.39
C PRO A 377 13.11 -11.42 -19.56
N ASP A 378 13.48 -11.74 -20.80
CA ASP A 378 14.70 -12.50 -21.11
C ASP A 378 15.97 -11.76 -20.63
N ASP A 379 15.99 -10.43 -20.74
CA ASP A 379 17.10 -9.56 -20.36
C ASP A 379 17.10 -9.12 -18.89
N GLY A 380 16.07 -9.51 -18.12
CA GLY A 380 15.86 -9.06 -16.74
C GLY A 380 15.35 -7.62 -16.62
N VAL A 381 14.99 -6.95 -17.73
CA VAL A 381 14.50 -5.57 -17.74
C VAL A 381 12.97 -5.56 -17.76
N PHE A 382 12.38 -5.17 -16.65
CA PHE A 382 10.94 -5.16 -16.43
C PHE A 382 10.23 -4.03 -17.21
N ARG A 383 9.73 -4.36 -18.42
CA ARG A 383 8.95 -3.46 -19.30
C ARG A 383 7.64 -4.14 -19.74
N PRO A 384 6.45 -3.51 -19.51
CA PRO A 384 6.22 -2.19 -18.91
C PRO A 384 6.63 -2.11 -17.43
N ALA A 385 6.72 -0.92 -16.84
CA ALA A 385 7.26 -0.75 -15.48
C ALA A 385 6.35 -1.23 -14.34
N PHE A 386 5.14 -1.71 -14.64
CA PHE A 386 4.12 -2.07 -13.66
C PHE A 386 3.56 -3.47 -13.95
N GLY A 387 2.98 -4.11 -12.93
CA GLY A 387 2.25 -5.38 -13.06
C GLY A 387 3.12 -6.64 -13.03
N TRP A 388 4.44 -6.51 -12.82
CA TRP A 388 5.34 -7.65 -12.66
C TRP A 388 5.18 -8.28 -11.28
N LYS A 389 4.21 -9.18 -11.17
CA LYS A 389 3.89 -9.91 -9.95
C LYS A 389 4.95 -10.97 -9.66
N TYR A 390 5.38 -11.08 -8.41
CA TYR A 390 6.09 -12.23 -7.86
C TYR A 390 5.51 -12.59 -6.49
N ASN A 391 5.60 -13.86 -6.11
CA ASN A 391 5.23 -14.30 -4.77
C ASN A 391 6.49 -14.30 -3.91
N PHE A 392 6.41 -13.63 -2.76
CA PHE A 392 7.47 -13.62 -1.76
C PHE A 392 7.09 -14.50 -0.58
N PHE A 393 7.99 -15.39 -0.21
CA PHE A 393 7.89 -16.22 0.98
C PHE A 393 9.06 -15.89 1.91
N LEU A 394 8.76 -15.75 3.20
CA LEU A 394 9.73 -15.59 4.26
C LEU A 394 9.26 -16.33 5.50
N ASP A 395 10.04 -17.30 5.96
CA ASP A 395 9.68 -18.17 7.08
C ASP A 395 9.25 -17.33 8.29
N GLU A 396 8.13 -17.73 8.90
CA GLU A 396 7.53 -17.08 10.07
C GLU A 396 7.02 -15.63 9.90
N ALA A 397 7.15 -15.01 8.73
CA ALA A 397 6.80 -13.60 8.52
C ALA A 397 5.81 -13.37 7.38
N VAL A 398 6.02 -14.03 6.24
CA VAL A 398 5.26 -13.84 5.00
C VAL A 398 5.03 -15.19 4.33
N GLU A 399 3.77 -15.57 4.14
CA GLU A 399 3.37 -16.83 3.49
C GLU A 399 2.90 -16.52 2.07
N GLU A 400 3.81 -16.64 1.09
CA GLU A 400 3.55 -16.49 -0.35
C GLU A 400 2.66 -15.28 -0.72
N VAL A 401 3.04 -14.10 -0.24
CA VAL A 401 2.30 -12.87 -0.51
C VAL A 401 2.68 -12.34 -1.90
N PRO A 402 1.69 -11.95 -2.72
CA PRO A 402 1.96 -11.31 -4.00
C PRO A 402 2.51 -9.89 -3.82
N GLU A 403 3.69 -9.66 -4.36
CA GLU A 403 4.36 -8.37 -4.45
C GLU A 403 4.59 -8.01 -5.92
N TYR A 404 4.96 -6.75 -6.19
CA TYR A 404 5.22 -6.28 -7.54
C TYR A 404 6.61 -5.67 -7.65
N VAL A 405 7.30 -5.96 -8.75
CA VAL A 405 8.61 -5.37 -9.02
C VAL A 405 8.46 -3.86 -9.14
N VAL A 406 9.40 -3.12 -8.54
CA VAL A 406 9.49 -1.66 -8.60
C VAL A 406 10.74 -1.29 -9.40
N PRO A 407 10.68 -1.15 -10.74
CA PRO A 407 11.85 -0.77 -11.51
C PRO A 407 12.34 0.61 -11.07
N TRP A 408 13.51 0.66 -10.43
CA TRP A 408 13.95 1.83 -9.66
C TRP A 408 13.97 3.13 -10.48
N GLU A 409 14.56 3.10 -11.68
CA GLU A 409 14.63 4.30 -12.53
C GLU A 409 13.26 4.75 -13.04
N ALA A 410 12.31 3.82 -13.25
CA ALA A 410 10.95 4.18 -13.60
C ALA A 410 10.24 4.84 -12.40
N PHE A 411 10.44 4.32 -11.19
CA PHE A 411 9.93 4.91 -9.97
C PHE A 411 10.51 6.30 -9.71
N ARG A 412 11.83 6.48 -9.86
CA ARG A 412 12.51 7.77 -9.71
C ARG A 412 11.94 8.80 -10.68
N ALA A 413 11.81 8.44 -11.96
CA ALA A 413 11.22 9.31 -12.96
C ALA A 413 9.75 9.67 -12.65
N LEU A 414 8.95 8.71 -12.15
CA LEU A 414 7.60 9.02 -11.68
C LEU A 414 7.61 9.96 -10.47
N ALA A 415 8.53 9.80 -9.53
CA ALA A 415 8.63 10.65 -8.35
C ALA A 415 8.96 12.11 -8.72
N ASP A 416 9.79 12.32 -9.74
CA ASP A 416 10.12 13.65 -10.28
C ASP A 416 8.85 14.43 -10.72
N ASP A 417 7.86 13.75 -11.32
CA ASP A 417 6.55 14.36 -11.69
C ASP A 417 5.82 14.98 -10.47
N TYR A 418 6.14 14.52 -9.26
CA TYR A 418 5.51 14.95 -8.00
C TYR A 418 6.42 15.85 -7.15
N ASN A 419 7.50 16.39 -7.73
CA ASN A 419 8.48 17.25 -7.05
C ASN A 419 9.19 16.53 -5.89
N LEU A 420 9.48 15.24 -6.07
CA LEU A 420 10.25 14.44 -5.12
C LEU A 420 11.61 14.15 -5.75
N GLU A 421 12.65 14.77 -5.22
CA GLU A 421 14.03 14.58 -5.69
C GLU A 421 14.76 13.54 -4.84
N LEU A 422 15.47 12.61 -5.49
CA LEU A 422 16.20 11.56 -4.80
C LEU A 422 17.39 12.13 -4.01
N GLN A 423 17.44 11.88 -2.71
CA GLN A 423 18.55 12.25 -1.83
C GLN A 423 19.42 11.04 -1.43
N PHE A 424 18.79 9.88 -1.25
CA PHE A 424 19.46 8.68 -0.78
C PHE A 424 18.84 7.44 -1.41
N HIS A 425 19.70 6.54 -1.87
CA HIS A 425 19.35 5.21 -2.38
C HIS A 425 20.54 4.29 -2.16
N ARG A 426 20.38 3.27 -1.31
CA ARG A 426 21.42 2.27 -1.00
C ARG A 426 20.80 0.94 -0.65
N THR A 427 21.52 -0.13 -0.98
CA THR A 427 21.21 -1.49 -0.52
C THR A 427 21.42 -1.62 0.98
N PHE A 428 20.71 -2.54 1.62
CA PHE A 428 20.88 -2.76 3.07
C PHE A 428 22.33 -3.05 3.50
N PRO A 429 23.14 -3.84 2.76
CA PRO A 429 24.57 -4.00 3.05
C PRO A 429 25.37 -2.70 2.97
N GLU A 430 25.10 -1.82 1.99
CA GLU A 430 25.77 -0.52 1.90
C GLU A 430 25.38 0.42 3.05
N ILE A 431 24.12 0.34 3.53
CA ILE A 431 23.68 1.07 4.73
C ILE A 431 24.39 0.53 5.96
N TRP A 432 24.49 -0.79 6.08
CA TRP A 432 25.26 -1.42 7.16
C TRP A 432 26.70 -0.92 7.19
N GLU A 433 27.40 -0.99 6.07
CA GLU A 433 28.81 -0.58 6.00
C GLU A 433 28.99 0.90 6.34
N ALA A 434 28.07 1.76 5.89
CA ALA A 434 28.12 3.18 6.15
C ALA A 434 27.83 3.56 7.62
N GLU A 435 26.95 2.83 8.30
CA GLU A 435 26.37 3.25 9.58
C GLU A 435 26.86 2.42 10.78
N LYS A 436 27.50 1.26 10.56
CA LYS A 436 27.90 0.35 11.66
C LYS A 436 28.88 0.99 12.65
N ASP A 437 29.69 1.94 12.23
CA ASP A 437 30.72 2.57 13.09
C ASP A 437 30.38 4.01 13.47
N ASP A 438 29.14 4.43 13.22
CA ASP A 438 28.62 5.71 13.70
C ASP A 438 28.53 5.73 15.24
N ALA A 439 28.74 6.92 15.82
CA ALA A 439 28.80 7.12 17.26
C ALA A 439 27.48 6.78 17.99
N ASP A 440 26.34 6.93 17.32
CA ASP A 440 25.01 6.66 17.89
C ASP A 440 24.45 5.31 17.39
N LEU A 441 24.55 5.05 16.09
CA LEU A 441 23.96 3.87 15.45
C LEU A 441 24.81 2.60 15.63
N GLY A 442 26.14 2.74 15.74
CA GLY A 442 27.03 1.62 16.03
C GLY A 442 26.72 0.97 17.38
N PRO A 443 26.71 1.71 18.50
CA PRO A 443 26.28 1.16 19.79
C PRO A 443 24.84 0.65 19.80
N LEU A 444 23.95 1.22 18.98
CA LEU A 444 22.59 0.71 18.83
C LEU A 444 22.57 -0.68 18.20
N SER A 445 23.41 -0.94 17.19
CA SER A 445 23.53 -2.26 16.55
C SER A 445 23.91 -3.36 17.56
N GLU A 446 24.81 -3.05 18.49
CA GLU A 446 25.25 -3.95 19.55
C GLU A 446 24.14 -4.18 20.60
N ARG A 447 23.43 -3.12 20.99
CA ARG A 447 22.30 -3.23 21.94
C ARG A 447 21.14 -4.04 21.36
N MET A 448 20.92 -3.94 20.06
CA MET A 448 19.87 -4.68 19.37
C MET A 448 20.25 -6.14 19.12
N GLY A 449 21.54 -6.47 19.12
CA GLY A 449 22.05 -7.81 18.81
C GLY A 449 22.24 -8.06 17.32
N VAL A 450 22.51 -7.00 16.54
CA VAL A 450 22.88 -7.12 15.13
C VAL A 450 24.32 -7.62 14.98
N ARG A 451 25.22 -7.12 15.82
CA ARG A 451 26.64 -7.54 15.91
C ARG A 451 27.05 -7.73 17.37
N GLU A 452 28.17 -8.42 17.57
CA GLU A 452 28.79 -8.55 18.88
C GLU A 452 29.25 -7.20 19.45
N ARG A 453 29.34 -7.12 20.77
CA ARG A 453 29.76 -5.89 21.47
C ARG A 453 31.19 -5.51 21.12
N GLY A 454 31.47 -4.20 21.15
CA GLY A 454 32.80 -3.67 20.89
C GLY A 454 33.22 -3.75 19.43
N GLY A 455 32.27 -3.62 18.50
CA GLY A 455 32.54 -3.70 17.05
C GLY A 455 32.86 -5.10 16.54
N GLY A 456 32.38 -6.15 17.22
CA GLY A 456 32.60 -7.53 16.79
C GLY A 456 31.77 -7.93 15.55
N PRO A 457 31.84 -9.21 15.13
CA PRO A 457 31.21 -9.69 13.91
C PRO A 457 29.67 -9.62 13.95
N LEU A 458 29.05 -9.68 12.77
CA LEU A 458 27.60 -9.81 12.61
C LEU A 458 27.09 -11.08 13.30
N LEU A 459 25.92 -10.97 13.93
CA LEU A 459 25.18 -12.08 14.54
C LEU A 459 24.03 -12.57 13.63
N VAL A 460 24.04 -12.13 12.37
CA VAL A 460 23.11 -12.50 11.31
C VAL A 460 23.77 -13.60 10.48
N SER A 461 23.06 -14.69 10.19
CA SER A 461 23.61 -15.78 9.39
C SER A 461 23.79 -15.36 7.92
N ASP A 462 24.52 -16.15 7.13
CA ASP A 462 24.69 -15.86 5.70
C ASP A 462 23.36 -15.93 4.93
N GLU A 463 22.50 -16.90 5.25
CA GLU A 463 21.13 -17.00 4.69
C GLU A 463 20.26 -15.81 5.12
N GLU A 464 20.36 -15.50 6.42
CA GLU A 464 20.10 -14.20 7.09
C GLU A 464 20.30 -12.99 6.17
N MET A 465 21.58 -12.79 5.85
CA MET A 465 22.10 -11.65 5.13
C MET A 465 21.73 -11.67 3.65
N GLU A 466 21.65 -12.85 3.02
CA GLU A 466 21.18 -12.97 1.64
C GLU A 466 19.74 -12.43 1.51
N ALA A 467 18.85 -12.83 2.43
CA ALA A 467 17.48 -12.34 2.45
C ALA A 467 17.40 -10.83 2.75
N ALA A 468 18.26 -10.31 3.62
CA ALA A 468 18.31 -8.88 3.93
C ALA A 468 18.84 -8.04 2.75
N SER A 469 19.81 -8.59 2.00
CA SER A 469 20.45 -7.93 0.85
C SER A 469 19.52 -7.76 -0.35
N PHE A 470 18.37 -8.43 -0.32
CA PHE A 470 17.30 -8.25 -1.29
C PHE A 470 16.68 -6.84 -1.26
N TYR A 471 16.90 -6.07 -0.19
CA TYR A 471 16.23 -4.79 0.03
C TYR A 471 17.16 -3.58 -0.12
N ILE A 472 16.56 -2.47 -0.51
CA ILE A 472 17.15 -1.13 -0.54
C ILE A 472 16.39 -0.19 0.41
N GLY A 473 17.09 0.82 0.91
CA GLY A 473 16.52 1.97 1.60
C GLY A 473 16.64 3.22 0.75
N PHE A 474 15.67 4.12 0.84
CA PHE A 474 15.68 5.38 0.10
C PHE A 474 15.16 6.57 0.90
N CYS A 475 15.51 7.77 0.42
CA CYS A 475 14.94 9.05 0.85
C CYS A 475 14.78 9.97 -0.37
N PHE A 476 13.59 10.52 -0.57
CA PHE A 476 13.31 11.64 -1.45
C PHE A 476 13.03 12.91 -0.64
N TYR A 477 13.33 14.05 -1.24
CA TYR A 477 13.09 15.37 -0.69
C TYR A 477 12.03 16.09 -1.52
N LYS A 478 11.05 16.71 -0.85
CA LYS A 478 10.00 17.50 -1.50
C LYS A 478 10.52 18.91 -1.81
N VAL A 479 10.70 19.24 -3.09
CA VAL A 479 11.20 20.56 -3.53
C VAL A 479 10.13 21.65 -3.63
#